data_AF-A0A6P4HM11-F1
#
_entry.id   AF-A0A6P4HM11-F1
#
_cell.length_a   1.000
_cell.length_b   1.000
_cell.length_c   1.000
_cell.angle_alpha   90.00
_cell.angle_beta   90.00
_cell.angle_gamma   90.00
#
_symmetry.space_group_name_H-M   'P 1'
#
loop_
_entity.id
_entity.type
_entity.pdbx_description
1 polymer ?
#
loop_
_entity_poly.entity_id
_entity_poly.type
_entity_poly.pdbx_seq_one_letter_code
_entity_poly.pdbx_strand_id
1 'polypeptide(L)'
;MKIAVEGCAHGELERIYDTIAGIEKESGTKIDLLLCCGDFQSTRNLEDLQTMAVPKKYLDICTFYKYYSGERVAPVLTIFIGGNHEASNYLQELPYGGWVAPNIYYLGYAGVVNVNGVRIAGISGIFKGHDFLRGHHEFPPYSEATCRSVYHVRQLEVFRLKQLSGRVDVFLSHDWPAGIYEYGNKAQLLRRKPFFAADMESGQLGSRPLEELLKAIQPAYWFAAHLHCKFAALVPHNPCQKRQDDGAASSSSSSSSEDEDEEKAAPTPPPSKPVPVTKFLALDKCLPRRGFLQVVEIPSDPIEGNPRLQYDPEWLAILHSTNHLISVKENYYYLPGKKAGAITERFNFTPTEEELEAVTTKFQNLQVPENFERTVPAYDPEEQSNYKNMAVGQPKAQLNPQSNTFCAALGIDDPLCLAMLANGKDLPVAEATVQQLSKSYEEKMPQEEEDLGEPLITPTKRKLNLSLPAPTSREAIDLPDETAAEDEGEEEEAEVETEAPKEEEPAAVTASTPSLKKLKRRNQNIYQADEEE
;
A
#
# COMPACT_ATOMS: atom_id res chain seq x y z
N MET A 1 -13.47 23.26 4.27
CA MET A 1 -12.92 22.47 5.38
C MET A 1 -11.49 22.90 5.66
N LYS A 2 -11.10 22.99 6.94
CA LYS A 2 -9.69 23.14 7.36
C LYS A 2 -9.14 21.76 7.69
N ILE A 3 -8.14 21.34 6.92
CA ILE A 3 -7.57 19.99 7.00
C ILE A 3 -6.12 20.12 7.45
N ALA A 4 -5.77 19.49 8.57
CA ALA A 4 -4.38 19.31 8.96
C ALA A 4 -3.82 18.10 8.20
N VAL A 5 -2.62 18.26 7.64
CA VAL A 5 -1.88 17.19 6.97
C VAL A 5 -0.61 16.93 7.77
N GLU A 6 -0.37 15.68 8.08
CA GLU A 6 0.78 15.18 8.83
C GLU A 6 1.64 14.27 7.95
N GLY A 7 2.97 14.42 8.06
CA GLY A 7 3.95 13.54 7.42
C GLY A 7 4.03 12.16 8.09
N CYS A 8 5.18 11.82 8.68
CA CYS A 8 5.35 10.56 9.42
C CYS A 8 5.08 10.76 10.92
N ALA A 9 4.12 10.03 11.48
CA ALA A 9 3.71 10.20 12.88
C ALA A 9 4.65 9.49 13.88
N HIS A 10 5.14 8.29 13.55
CA HIS A 10 5.89 7.38 14.42
C HIS A 10 5.31 7.23 15.83
N GLY A 11 3.99 7.10 15.94
CA GLY A 11 3.28 6.91 17.20
C GLY A 11 3.23 8.13 18.13
N GLU A 12 3.69 9.31 17.70
CA GLU A 12 3.69 10.56 18.47
C GLU A 12 2.33 11.29 18.41
N LEU A 13 1.23 10.54 18.53
CA LEU A 13 -0.14 11.05 18.36
C LEU A 13 -0.50 12.15 19.34
N GLU A 14 -0.11 12.01 20.60
CA GLU A 14 -0.34 13.04 21.62
C GLU A 14 0.24 14.40 21.17
N ARG A 15 1.48 14.41 20.66
CA ARG A 15 2.12 15.64 20.17
C ARG A 15 1.44 16.23 18.95
N ILE A 16 0.96 15.38 18.04
CA ILE A 16 0.23 15.82 16.86
C ILE A 16 -1.06 16.53 17.29
N TYR A 17 -1.84 15.91 18.17
CA TYR A 17 -3.08 16.50 18.67
C TYR A 17 -2.84 17.75 19.54
N ASP A 18 -1.81 17.76 20.38
CA ASP A 18 -1.43 18.96 21.15
C ASP A 18 -1.05 20.13 20.21
N THR A 19 -0.36 19.83 19.11
CA THR A 19 0.00 20.83 18.10
C THR A 19 -1.24 21.38 17.40
N ILE A 20 -2.19 20.51 17.04
CA ILE A 20 -3.47 20.92 16.46
C ILE A 20 -4.23 21.83 17.43
N ALA A 21 -4.36 21.43 18.70
CA ALA A 21 -5.03 22.23 19.73
C ALA A 21 -4.35 23.61 19.91
N GLY A 22 -3.01 23.66 19.83
CA GLY A 22 -2.26 24.92 19.83
C GLY A 22 -2.61 25.82 18.64
N ILE A 23 -2.68 25.25 17.43
CA ILE A 23 -3.05 25.98 16.21
C ILE A 23 -4.49 26.48 16.27
N GLU A 24 -5.42 25.67 16.77
CA GLU A 24 -6.82 26.08 16.93
C GLU A 24 -6.95 27.25 17.91
N LYS A 25 -6.22 27.21 19.02
CA LYS A 25 -6.20 28.27 20.03
C LYS A 25 -5.60 29.57 19.50
N GLU A 26 -4.54 29.50 18.69
CA GLU A 26 -3.88 30.69 18.15
C GLU A 26 -4.66 31.30 16.96
N SER A 27 -5.16 30.46 16.05
CA SER A 27 -5.88 30.92 14.86
C SER A 27 -7.36 31.24 15.11
N GLY A 28 -7.91 30.80 16.25
CA GLY A 28 -9.32 30.91 16.56
C GLY A 28 -10.22 30.12 15.60
N THR A 29 -9.67 29.13 14.88
CA THR A 29 -10.46 28.28 13.99
C THR A 29 -10.25 26.80 14.28
N LYS A 30 -11.34 26.04 14.23
CA LYS A 30 -11.34 24.59 14.37
C LYS A 30 -10.70 23.90 13.15
N ILE A 31 -9.95 22.84 13.40
CA ILE A 31 -9.49 21.89 12.40
C ILE A 31 -10.53 20.77 12.30
N ASP A 32 -11.00 20.52 11.08
CA ASP A 32 -12.11 19.60 10.85
C ASP A 32 -11.61 18.16 10.66
N LEU A 33 -10.45 17.99 10.01
CA LEU A 33 -9.92 16.69 9.61
C LEU A 33 -8.40 16.67 9.74
N LEU A 34 -7.84 15.54 10.19
CA LEU A 34 -6.42 15.23 10.16
C LEU A 34 -6.15 14.11 9.15
N LEU A 35 -5.23 14.33 8.22
CA LEU A 35 -4.73 13.34 7.27
C LEU A 35 -3.29 12.97 7.59
N CYS A 36 -3.00 11.71 7.89
CA CYS A 36 -1.63 11.22 8.14
C CYS A 36 -1.13 10.39 6.96
N CYS A 37 0.02 10.78 6.41
CA CYS A 37 0.63 10.16 5.24
C CYS A 37 1.44 8.88 5.56
N GLY A 38 1.23 8.25 6.71
CA GLY A 38 1.85 6.96 7.07
C GLY A 38 2.92 7.02 8.15
N ASP A 39 3.56 5.87 8.38
CA ASP A 39 4.30 5.58 9.61
C ASP A 39 3.47 5.98 10.83
N PHE A 40 2.20 5.59 10.84
CA PHE A 40 1.24 5.96 11.89
C PHE A 40 1.55 5.25 13.20
N GLN A 41 1.98 3.99 13.09
CA GLN A 41 2.36 3.10 14.19
C GLN A 41 1.17 2.79 15.11
N SER A 42 0.11 2.19 14.55
CA SER A 42 -1.10 1.76 15.25
C SER A 42 -0.89 0.50 16.12
N THR A 43 0.14 0.48 16.97
CA THR A 43 0.49 -0.69 17.79
C THR A 43 -0.43 -0.82 19.01
N ARG A 44 -1.21 -1.90 19.09
CA ARG A 44 -2.19 -2.11 20.18
C ARG A 44 -1.52 -2.67 21.45
N ASN A 45 -0.56 -3.57 21.28
CA ASN A 45 0.13 -4.29 22.35
C ASN A 45 1.58 -4.69 21.96
N LEU A 46 2.26 -5.45 22.83
CA LEU A 46 3.64 -5.86 22.59
C LEU A 46 3.82 -6.92 21.50
N GLU A 47 2.80 -7.71 21.20
CA GLU A 47 2.85 -8.70 20.12
C GLU A 47 2.83 -7.98 18.77
N ASP A 48 1.91 -7.03 18.60
CA ASP A 48 1.89 -6.13 17.44
C ASP A 48 3.23 -5.40 17.26
N LEU A 49 3.89 -5.02 18.35
CA LEU A 49 5.20 -4.35 18.29
C LEU A 49 6.27 -5.24 17.63
N GLN A 50 6.15 -6.57 17.75
CA GLN A 50 7.08 -7.52 17.13
C GLN A 50 6.88 -7.69 15.62
N THR A 51 5.78 -7.17 15.06
CA THR A 51 5.51 -7.25 13.61
C THR A 51 6.02 -6.04 12.85
N MET A 52 6.51 -5.02 13.56
CA MET A 52 7.04 -3.80 12.98
C MET A 52 8.45 -4.04 12.42
N ALA A 53 8.68 -3.65 11.17
CA ALA A 53 9.98 -3.76 10.51
C ALA A 53 10.96 -2.67 10.98
N VAL A 54 11.39 -2.77 12.24
CA VAL A 54 12.33 -1.83 12.88
C VAL A 54 13.38 -2.64 13.65
N PRO A 55 14.66 -2.24 13.64
CA PRO A 55 15.66 -2.88 14.50
C PRO A 55 15.23 -2.86 15.97
N LYS A 56 15.32 -4.01 16.66
CA LYS A 56 14.80 -4.21 18.04
C LYS A 56 15.08 -3.07 19.03
N LYS A 57 16.27 -2.47 18.96
CA LYS A 57 16.70 -1.34 19.83
C LYS A 57 15.89 -0.05 19.66
N TYR A 58 15.18 0.10 18.55
CA TYR A 58 14.35 1.25 18.21
C TYR A 58 12.85 0.97 18.34
N LEU A 59 12.46 -0.25 18.73
CA LEU A 59 11.07 -0.56 19.01
C LEU A 59 10.59 0.23 20.23
N ASP A 60 9.48 0.95 20.04
CA ASP A 60 8.81 1.73 21.07
C ASP A 60 7.31 1.55 20.94
N ILE A 61 6.59 1.35 22.04
CA ILE A 61 5.14 1.15 22.05
C ILE A 61 4.40 2.47 21.79
N CYS A 62 5.06 3.60 22.02
CA CYS A 62 4.52 4.95 21.85
C CYS A 62 3.16 5.13 22.56
N THR A 63 2.15 5.71 21.90
CA THR A 63 0.92 6.18 22.57
C THR A 63 -0.39 5.69 21.94
N PHE A 64 -0.35 4.96 20.82
CA PHE A 64 -1.57 4.53 20.13
C PHE A 64 -2.47 3.62 21.00
N TYR A 65 -1.87 2.74 21.82
CA TYR A 65 -2.63 1.84 22.71
C TYR A 65 -3.62 2.58 23.63
N LYS A 66 -3.37 3.86 23.97
CA LYS A 66 -4.28 4.70 24.77
C LYS A 66 -5.58 5.03 24.03
N TYR A 67 -5.48 5.24 22.71
CA TYR A 67 -6.63 5.47 21.85
C TYR A 67 -7.39 4.18 21.57
N TYR A 68 -6.65 3.09 21.36
CA TYR A 68 -7.23 1.76 21.19
C TYR A 68 -7.97 1.25 22.44
N SER A 69 -7.40 1.46 23.63
CA SER A 69 -8.00 1.03 24.91
C SER A 69 -9.20 1.86 25.34
N GLY A 70 -9.30 3.10 24.86
CA GLY A 70 -10.32 4.08 25.26
C GLY A 70 -9.87 5.02 26.39
N GLU A 71 -8.62 4.96 26.84
CA GLU A 71 -8.04 5.97 27.76
C GLU A 71 -8.11 7.38 27.15
N ARG A 72 -7.95 7.48 25.83
CA ARG A 72 -8.10 8.72 25.07
C ARG A 72 -8.96 8.53 23.84
N VAL A 73 -9.55 9.63 23.36
CA VAL A 73 -10.29 9.70 22.11
C VAL A 73 -9.64 10.76 21.23
N ALA A 74 -9.49 10.49 19.93
CA ALA A 74 -8.93 11.48 19.01
C ALA A 74 -9.85 12.71 18.94
N PRO A 75 -9.33 13.93 19.17
CA PRO A 75 -10.15 15.15 19.23
C PRO A 75 -10.67 15.62 17.86
N VAL A 76 -10.06 15.12 16.78
CA VAL A 76 -10.38 15.43 15.39
C VAL A 76 -10.44 14.12 14.60
N LEU A 77 -11.36 14.04 13.62
CA LEU A 77 -11.43 12.90 12.72
C LEU A 77 -10.07 12.73 12.07
N THR A 78 -9.48 11.55 12.23
CA THR A 78 -8.13 11.25 11.77
C THR A 78 -8.20 10.14 10.74
N ILE A 79 -7.80 10.42 9.50
CA ILE A 79 -7.68 9.41 8.43
C ILE A 79 -6.20 9.20 8.14
N PHE A 80 -5.76 7.96 8.06
CA PHE A 80 -4.37 7.65 7.73
C PHE A 80 -4.23 6.50 6.73
N ILE A 81 -3.10 6.50 6.05
CA ILE A 81 -2.59 5.38 5.25
C ILE A 81 -1.40 4.76 5.96
N GLY A 82 -1.02 3.53 5.63
CA GLY A 82 0.15 2.86 6.20
C GLY A 82 1.45 3.33 5.56
N GLY A 83 2.53 3.37 6.34
CA GLY A 83 3.92 3.51 5.87
C GLY A 83 4.68 2.18 5.94
N ASN A 84 5.96 2.25 6.32
CA ASN A 84 6.83 1.09 6.48
C ASN A 84 7.15 0.76 7.96
N HIS A 85 6.82 1.66 8.89
CA HIS A 85 6.92 1.43 10.33
C HIS A 85 5.54 1.31 10.95
N GLU A 86 4.90 0.17 10.73
CA GLU A 86 3.52 -0.08 11.16
C GLU A 86 3.40 -1.35 11.99
N ALA A 87 2.32 -1.44 12.76
CA ALA A 87 1.80 -2.74 13.22
C ALA A 87 1.10 -3.43 12.03
N SER A 88 1.90 -3.96 11.10
CA SER A 88 1.42 -4.46 9.80
C SER A 88 0.36 -5.54 9.94
N ASN A 89 0.45 -6.37 10.99
CA ASN A 89 -0.58 -7.37 11.27
C ASN A 89 -1.95 -6.73 11.51
N TYR A 90 -2.02 -5.64 12.28
CA TYR A 90 -3.29 -5.00 12.59
C TYR A 90 -3.87 -4.31 11.34
N LEU A 91 -3.04 -3.63 10.56
CA LEU A 91 -3.46 -3.03 9.30
C LEU A 91 -3.92 -4.08 8.27
N GLN A 92 -3.30 -5.26 8.27
CA GLN A 92 -3.67 -6.39 7.42
C GLN A 92 -5.03 -6.99 7.81
N GLU A 93 -5.50 -6.82 9.06
CA GLU A 93 -6.88 -7.20 9.43
C GLU A 93 -7.93 -6.27 8.80
N LEU A 94 -7.52 -5.10 8.28
CA LEU A 94 -8.38 -4.04 7.71
C LEU A 94 -7.97 -3.66 6.27
N PRO A 95 -7.90 -4.63 5.32
CA PRO A 95 -7.34 -4.40 3.98
C PRO A 95 -8.13 -3.38 3.14
N TYR A 96 -9.44 -3.26 3.41
CA TYR A 96 -10.35 -2.32 2.74
C TYR A 96 -10.65 -1.06 3.58
N GLY A 97 -9.92 -0.86 4.67
CA GLY A 97 -10.10 0.25 5.61
C GLY A 97 -11.06 -0.07 6.75
N GLY A 98 -10.98 0.71 7.82
CA GLY A 98 -11.77 0.51 9.03
C GLY A 98 -11.30 1.36 10.20
N TRP A 99 -12.09 1.39 11.26
CA TRP A 99 -11.74 2.12 12.48
C TRP A 99 -10.69 1.34 13.27
N VAL A 100 -9.57 1.99 13.57
CA VAL A 100 -8.52 1.40 14.43
C VAL A 100 -8.64 1.86 15.89
N ALA A 101 -9.38 2.93 16.11
CA ALA A 101 -9.79 3.47 17.40
C ALA A 101 -10.97 4.44 17.16
N PRO A 102 -11.72 4.86 18.19
CA PRO A 102 -12.75 5.86 18.02
C PRO A 102 -12.19 7.13 17.38
N ASN A 103 -12.81 7.57 16.27
CA ASN A 103 -12.44 8.76 15.49
C ASN A 103 -11.06 8.67 14.76
N ILE A 104 -10.48 7.46 14.63
CA ILE A 104 -9.27 7.19 13.86
C ILE A 104 -9.56 6.08 12.82
N TYR A 105 -9.51 6.44 11.54
CA TYR A 105 -9.85 5.57 10.42
C TYR A 105 -8.62 5.25 9.56
N TYR A 106 -8.35 3.97 9.36
CA TYR A 106 -7.37 3.49 8.40
C TYR A 106 -8.01 3.35 7.03
N LEU A 107 -7.35 3.84 5.97
CA LEU A 107 -7.89 3.82 4.61
C LEU A 107 -7.79 2.45 3.90
N GLY A 108 -7.04 1.50 4.46
CA GLY A 108 -6.77 0.21 3.82
C GLY A 108 -5.48 0.19 3.00
N TYR A 109 -5.21 -0.91 2.29
CA TYR A 109 -4.07 -1.00 1.37
C TYR A 109 -4.16 0.06 0.27
N ALA A 110 -5.37 0.27 -0.23
CA ALA A 110 -5.79 1.46 -0.94
C ALA A 110 -7.27 1.70 -0.67
N GLY A 111 -7.70 2.95 -0.74
CA GLY A 111 -9.09 3.29 -0.49
C GLY A 111 -9.47 4.65 -1.03
N VAL A 112 -10.77 4.85 -1.23
CA VAL A 112 -11.36 6.16 -1.52
C VAL A 112 -12.56 6.36 -0.61
N VAL A 113 -12.59 7.52 0.04
CA VAL A 113 -13.66 7.93 0.96
C VAL A 113 -14.05 9.37 0.68
N ASN A 114 -15.25 9.74 1.10
CA ASN A 114 -15.77 11.10 1.01
C ASN A 114 -15.97 11.67 2.42
N VAL A 115 -15.47 12.88 2.64
CA VAL A 115 -15.68 13.64 3.88
C VAL A 115 -16.28 14.99 3.54
N ASN A 116 -17.58 15.15 3.80
CA ASN A 116 -18.35 16.37 3.48
C ASN A 116 -18.02 16.94 2.08
N GLY A 117 -18.13 16.11 1.04
CA GLY A 117 -17.88 16.52 -0.35
C GLY A 117 -16.41 16.57 -0.78
N VAL A 118 -15.45 16.36 0.13
CA VAL A 118 -14.03 16.21 -0.22
C VAL A 118 -13.75 14.74 -0.51
N ARG A 119 -13.38 14.43 -1.76
CA ARG A 119 -13.03 13.05 -2.16
C ARG A 119 -11.55 12.77 -1.91
N ILE A 120 -11.28 11.82 -1.04
CA ILE A 120 -9.93 11.47 -0.56
C ILE A 120 -9.61 10.06 -1.01
N ALA A 121 -8.61 9.92 -1.87
CA ALA A 121 -8.03 8.64 -2.26
C ALA A 121 -6.68 8.45 -1.58
N GLY A 122 -6.23 7.21 -1.43
CA GLY A 122 -4.89 6.95 -0.95
C GLY A 122 -4.44 5.52 -1.14
N ILE A 123 -3.13 5.34 -1.01
CA ILE A 123 -2.45 4.05 -1.12
C ILE A 123 -1.39 3.95 -0.02
N SER A 124 -1.43 2.82 0.69
CA SER A 124 -0.54 2.53 1.81
C SER A 124 0.74 1.85 1.33
N GLY A 125 1.82 2.03 2.08
CA GLY A 125 3.07 1.31 1.89
C GLY A 125 4.13 2.02 1.05
N ILE A 126 5.22 1.30 0.79
CA ILE A 126 6.35 1.76 -0.04
C ILE A 126 6.57 0.84 -1.24
N PHE A 127 7.22 1.34 -2.29
CA PHE A 127 7.41 0.55 -3.50
C PHE A 127 8.70 -0.27 -3.47
N LYS A 128 8.58 -1.58 -3.75
CA LYS A 128 9.69 -2.47 -4.08
C LYS A 128 9.35 -3.33 -5.29
N GLY A 129 10.17 -3.22 -6.34
CA GLY A 129 9.87 -3.82 -7.64
C GLY A 129 9.72 -5.35 -7.62
N HIS A 130 10.48 -6.05 -6.77
CA HIS A 130 10.42 -7.52 -6.69
C HIS A 130 9.15 -8.05 -6.02
N ASP A 131 8.45 -7.26 -5.21
CA ASP A 131 7.18 -7.67 -4.60
C ASP A 131 5.96 -7.15 -5.36
N PHE A 132 6.13 -6.13 -6.21
CA PHE A 132 5.03 -5.44 -6.88
C PHE A 132 4.09 -6.35 -7.67
N LEU A 133 4.64 -7.38 -8.33
CA LEU A 133 3.88 -8.34 -9.15
C LEU A 133 3.38 -9.57 -8.36
N ARG A 134 3.66 -9.65 -7.06
CA ARG A 134 3.25 -10.77 -6.20
C ARG A 134 1.87 -10.50 -5.60
N GLY A 135 1.21 -11.56 -5.14
CA GLY A 135 0.04 -11.45 -4.29
C GLY A 135 0.38 -11.08 -2.84
N HIS A 136 -0.63 -10.69 -2.08
CA HIS A 136 -0.53 -10.57 -0.62
C HIS A 136 -0.63 -11.96 -0.01
N HIS A 137 0.52 -12.58 0.27
CA HIS A 137 0.65 -13.95 0.74
C HIS A 137 1.06 -14.01 2.23
N GLU A 138 1.52 -12.88 2.76
CA GLU A 138 2.05 -12.73 4.10
C GLU A 138 0.94 -12.82 5.14
N PHE A 139 1.23 -13.44 6.28
CA PHE A 139 0.40 -13.34 7.49
C PHE A 139 1.25 -13.71 8.73
N PRO A 140 0.86 -13.25 9.94
CA PRO A 140 1.58 -13.60 11.16
C PRO A 140 1.56 -15.11 11.50
N PRO A 141 2.63 -15.64 12.11
CA PRO A 141 3.90 -14.97 12.41
C PRO A 141 4.75 -14.76 11.14
N TYR A 142 5.27 -13.55 10.97
CA TYR A 142 6.10 -13.17 9.83
C TYR A 142 7.56 -13.63 10.02
N SER A 143 8.19 -14.03 8.92
CA SER A 143 9.64 -14.03 8.77
C SER A 143 10.19 -12.61 8.64
N GLU A 144 11.52 -12.44 8.73
CA GLU A 144 12.13 -11.12 8.50
C GLU A 144 11.85 -10.55 7.10
N ALA A 145 11.71 -11.41 6.09
CA ALA A 145 11.36 -11.01 4.73
C ALA A 145 9.89 -10.57 4.65
N THR A 146 8.97 -11.39 5.17
CA THR A 146 7.52 -11.11 5.09
C THR A 146 7.08 -9.95 5.97
N CYS A 147 7.80 -9.69 7.06
CA CYS A 147 7.62 -8.49 7.89
C CYS A 147 7.89 -7.20 7.10
N ARG A 148 8.73 -7.28 6.05
CA ARG A 148 8.99 -6.16 5.13
C ARG A 148 8.04 -6.15 3.94
N SER A 149 7.81 -7.30 3.32
CA SER A 149 7.02 -7.37 2.09
C SER A 149 5.53 -7.09 2.30
N VAL A 150 4.99 -7.28 3.51
CA VAL A 150 3.58 -7.02 3.87
C VAL A 150 3.15 -5.57 3.64
N TYR A 151 4.04 -4.59 3.79
CA TYR A 151 3.73 -3.17 3.55
C TYR A 151 4.24 -2.68 2.18
N HIS A 152 4.75 -3.56 1.31
CA HIS A 152 5.12 -3.13 -0.03
C HIS A 152 3.86 -2.97 -0.91
N VAL A 153 3.85 -1.94 -1.76
CA VAL A 153 2.75 -1.70 -2.71
C VAL A 153 2.66 -2.85 -3.72
N ARG A 154 1.45 -3.36 -4.01
CA ARG A 154 1.21 -4.33 -5.09
C ARG A 154 0.54 -3.67 -6.30
N GLN A 155 0.64 -4.34 -7.44
CA GLN A 155 0.04 -3.88 -8.69
C GLN A 155 -1.48 -3.81 -8.65
N LEU A 156 -2.14 -4.61 -7.80
CA LEU A 156 -3.60 -4.69 -7.74
C LEU A 156 -4.21 -3.37 -7.27
N GLU A 157 -3.70 -2.79 -6.19
CA GLU A 157 -4.17 -1.51 -5.65
C GLU A 157 -3.95 -0.38 -6.66
N VAL A 158 -2.79 -0.37 -7.32
CA VAL A 158 -2.47 0.60 -8.38
C VAL A 158 -3.41 0.45 -9.57
N PHE A 159 -3.69 -0.79 -9.98
CA PHE A 159 -4.62 -1.09 -11.06
C PHE A 159 -6.04 -0.61 -10.73
N ARG A 160 -6.53 -0.90 -9.52
CA ARG A 160 -7.85 -0.46 -9.04
C ARG A 160 -7.97 1.06 -9.01
N LEU A 161 -6.98 1.76 -8.46
CA LEU A 161 -6.98 3.23 -8.40
C LEU A 161 -6.92 3.90 -9.78
N LYS A 162 -6.30 3.26 -10.78
CA LYS A 162 -6.32 3.74 -12.18
C LYS A 162 -7.70 3.67 -12.85
N GLN A 163 -8.66 2.95 -12.28
CA GLN A 163 -10.03 2.85 -12.82
C GLN A 163 -10.93 4.00 -12.38
N LEU A 164 -10.44 4.90 -11.52
CA LEU A 164 -11.18 6.08 -11.11
C LEU A 164 -11.34 7.04 -12.29
N SER A 165 -12.58 7.46 -12.55
CA SER A 165 -12.95 8.40 -13.61
C SER A 165 -13.33 9.78 -13.06
N GLY A 166 -13.88 9.82 -11.84
CA GLY A 166 -14.27 11.05 -11.18
C GLY A 166 -13.09 11.90 -10.69
N ARG A 167 -13.36 13.18 -10.41
CA ARG A 167 -12.37 14.08 -9.80
C ARG A 167 -12.00 13.58 -8.40
N VAL A 168 -10.70 13.52 -8.11
CA VAL A 168 -10.16 13.29 -6.76
C VAL A 168 -9.59 14.60 -6.24
N ASP A 169 -10.00 15.03 -5.05
CA ASP A 169 -9.52 16.29 -4.47
C ASP A 169 -8.19 16.11 -3.74
N VAL A 170 -8.07 15.02 -2.97
CA VAL A 170 -6.87 14.70 -2.20
C VAL A 170 -6.42 13.28 -2.50
N PHE A 171 -5.14 13.12 -2.77
CA PHE A 171 -4.50 11.82 -2.86
C PHE A 171 -3.40 11.69 -1.80
N LEU A 172 -3.40 10.58 -1.05
CA LEU A 172 -2.42 10.27 -0.01
C LEU A 172 -1.49 9.14 -0.48
N SER A 173 -0.19 9.32 -0.28
CA SER A 173 0.79 8.24 -0.39
C SER A 173 1.85 8.37 0.69
N HIS A 174 2.47 7.28 1.12
CA HIS A 174 3.61 7.40 2.04
C HIS A 174 4.86 7.82 1.27
N ASP A 175 5.20 7.03 0.26
CA ASP A 175 6.31 7.29 -0.65
C ASP A 175 6.01 8.45 -1.62
N TRP A 176 7.05 9.02 -2.23
CA TRP A 176 6.87 10.09 -3.22
C TRP A 176 6.64 9.53 -4.62
N PRO A 177 5.84 10.17 -5.49
CA PRO A 177 5.86 9.88 -6.92
C PRO A 177 7.27 10.08 -7.49
N ALA A 178 7.75 9.13 -8.30
CA ALA A 178 9.03 9.27 -8.98
C ALA A 178 9.04 10.53 -9.86
N GLY A 179 10.19 11.23 -9.89
CA GLY A 179 10.37 12.46 -10.67
C GLY A 179 9.68 13.72 -10.11
N ILE A 180 8.95 13.64 -8.98
CA ILE A 180 8.22 14.80 -8.42
C ILE A 180 9.14 15.99 -8.08
N TYR A 181 10.42 15.71 -7.81
CA TYR A 181 11.44 16.70 -7.50
C TYR A 181 11.74 17.66 -8.66
N GLU A 182 11.41 17.29 -9.91
CA GLU A 182 11.56 18.18 -11.08
C GLU A 182 10.52 19.30 -11.13
N TYR A 183 9.42 19.17 -10.37
CA TYR A 183 8.31 20.13 -10.35
C TYR A 183 8.37 21.13 -9.17
N GLY A 184 9.48 21.12 -8.42
CA GLY A 184 9.70 21.99 -7.27
C GLY A 184 11.13 22.50 -7.19
N ASN A 185 11.55 22.99 -6.02
CA ASN A 185 12.90 23.54 -5.84
C ASN A 185 13.95 22.43 -5.61
N LYS A 186 14.35 21.76 -6.70
CA LYS A 186 15.36 20.67 -6.69
C LYS A 186 16.68 21.11 -6.06
N ALA A 187 17.14 22.32 -6.33
CA ALA A 187 18.39 22.85 -5.78
C ALA A 187 18.34 22.99 -4.25
N GLN A 188 17.23 23.47 -3.70
CA GLN A 188 17.05 23.55 -2.24
C GLN A 188 16.95 22.17 -1.60
N LEU A 189 16.30 21.21 -2.27
CA LEU A 189 16.19 19.83 -1.80
C LEU A 189 17.58 19.17 -1.72
N LEU A 190 18.38 19.24 -2.78
CA LEU A 190 19.74 18.69 -2.81
C LEU A 190 20.68 19.39 -1.83
N ARG A 191 20.51 20.69 -1.58
CA ARG A 191 21.27 21.37 -0.52
C ARG A 191 20.98 20.81 0.87
N ARG A 192 19.73 20.43 1.15
CA ARG A 192 19.32 19.85 2.43
C ARG A 192 19.66 18.35 2.52
N LYS A 193 19.55 17.63 1.40
CA LYS A 193 19.76 16.18 1.30
C LYS A 193 20.62 15.85 0.07
N PRO A 194 21.95 16.06 0.14
CA PRO A 194 22.84 15.85 -1.01
C PRO A 194 22.88 14.40 -1.52
N PHE A 195 22.59 13.43 -0.65
CA PHE A 195 22.59 12.01 -0.99
C PHE A 195 21.49 11.62 -1.97
N PHE A 196 20.44 12.42 -2.11
CA PHE A 196 19.42 12.20 -3.14
C PHE A 196 19.93 12.43 -4.57
N ALA A 197 21.09 13.06 -4.76
CA ALA A 197 21.61 13.31 -6.11
C ALA A 197 21.78 12.01 -6.92
N ALA A 198 22.35 10.97 -6.31
CA ALA A 198 22.55 9.68 -6.96
C ALA A 198 21.21 9.00 -7.29
N ASP A 199 20.27 8.98 -6.34
CA ASP A 199 18.94 8.37 -6.52
C ASP A 199 18.09 9.10 -7.56
N MET A 200 18.25 10.43 -7.67
CA MET A 200 17.60 11.24 -8.70
C MET A 200 18.18 10.98 -10.09
N GLU A 201 19.50 10.77 -10.20
CA GLU A 201 20.19 10.49 -11.46
C GLU A 201 19.89 9.08 -11.97
N SER A 202 19.81 8.10 -11.06
CA SER A 202 19.42 6.72 -11.39
C SER A 202 17.91 6.51 -11.56
N GLY A 203 17.09 7.54 -11.29
CA GLY A 203 15.63 7.45 -11.34
C GLY A 203 15.03 6.48 -10.32
N GLN A 204 15.71 6.31 -9.18
CA GLN A 204 15.31 5.45 -8.06
C GLN A 204 14.64 6.23 -6.91
N LEU A 205 14.74 7.57 -6.91
CA LEU A 205 14.08 8.38 -5.88
C LEU A 205 12.56 8.41 -6.11
N GLY A 206 11.83 7.75 -5.22
CA GLY A 206 10.37 7.67 -5.24
C GLY A 206 9.85 6.42 -5.95
N SER A 207 8.54 6.37 -6.10
CA SER A 207 7.79 5.23 -6.58
C SER A 207 7.26 5.45 -8.00
N ARG A 208 7.64 4.56 -8.92
CA ARG A 208 7.15 4.57 -10.31
C ARG A 208 5.64 4.33 -10.41
N PRO A 209 5.05 3.35 -9.68
CA PRO A 209 3.59 3.21 -9.68
C PRO A 209 2.85 4.46 -9.20
N LEU A 210 3.41 5.22 -8.25
CA LEU A 210 2.82 6.49 -7.79
C LEU A 210 2.94 7.60 -8.84
N GLU A 211 4.02 7.64 -9.63
CA GLU A 211 4.14 8.54 -10.78
C GLU A 211 3.04 8.26 -11.81
N GLU A 212 2.78 6.99 -12.11
CA GLU A 212 1.71 6.58 -13.02
C GLU A 212 0.33 6.98 -12.49
N LEU A 213 0.08 6.80 -11.18
CA LEU A 213 -1.17 7.23 -10.54
C LEU A 213 -1.35 8.74 -10.56
N LEU A 214 -0.29 9.51 -10.29
CA LEU A 214 -0.31 10.97 -10.35
C LEU A 214 -0.73 11.48 -11.75
N LYS A 215 -0.20 10.86 -12.80
CA LYS A 215 -0.54 11.20 -14.20
C LYS A 215 -1.95 10.76 -14.59
N ALA A 216 -2.41 9.60 -14.09
CA ALA A 216 -3.73 9.05 -14.42
C ALA A 216 -4.86 9.81 -13.70
N ILE A 217 -4.74 9.98 -12.38
CA ILE A 217 -5.80 10.52 -11.51
C ILE A 217 -5.82 12.05 -11.51
N GLN A 218 -4.64 12.67 -11.57
CA GLN A 218 -4.49 14.14 -11.61
C GLN A 218 -5.24 14.86 -10.47
N PRO A 219 -5.03 14.48 -9.19
CA PRO A 219 -5.80 15.03 -8.07
C PRO A 219 -5.49 16.51 -7.83
N ALA A 220 -6.37 17.26 -7.17
CA ALA A 220 -6.09 18.66 -6.85
C ALA A 220 -4.90 18.81 -5.88
N TYR A 221 -4.81 17.92 -4.90
CA TYR A 221 -3.73 17.85 -3.91
C TYR A 221 -3.14 16.44 -3.86
N TRP A 222 -1.82 16.36 -3.71
CA TRP A 222 -1.10 15.12 -3.40
C TRP A 222 -0.27 15.33 -2.15
N PHE A 223 -0.52 14.55 -1.11
CA PHE A 223 0.22 14.61 0.16
C PHE A 223 1.07 13.36 0.35
N ALA A 224 2.34 13.57 0.69
CA ALA A 224 3.30 12.49 0.88
C ALA A 224 4.22 12.66 2.10
N ALA A 225 4.94 11.60 2.48
CA ALA A 225 5.84 11.60 3.63
C ALA A 225 7.15 10.83 3.33
N HIS A 226 7.55 9.91 4.19
CA HIS A 226 8.69 8.99 4.09
C HIS A 226 10.10 9.63 4.06
N LEU A 227 10.34 10.55 3.14
CA LEU A 227 11.64 11.15 2.90
C LEU A 227 12.09 12.16 3.98
N HIS A 228 11.32 12.35 5.05
CA HIS A 228 11.64 13.22 6.20
C HIS A 228 12.19 14.59 5.78
N CYS A 229 11.48 15.26 4.88
CA CYS A 229 11.74 16.64 4.53
C CYS A 229 10.51 17.30 3.91
N LYS A 230 10.27 18.55 4.30
CA LYS A 230 9.26 19.39 3.66
C LYS A 230 9.68 19.74 2.22
N PHE A 231 8.82 19.43 1.25
CA PHE A 231 8.99 19.77 -0.16
C PHE A 231 7.63 20.06 -0.79
N ALA A 232 7.58 21.07 -1.67
CA ALA A 232 6.37 21.45 -2.37
C ALA A 232 6.66 21.56 -3.86
N ALA A 233 5.70 21.11 -4.67
CA ALA A 233 5.80 21.10 -6.12
C ALA A 233 4.45 21.36 -6.78
N LEU A 234 4.47 21.88 -8.00
CA LEU A 234 3.29 22.13 -8.82
C LEU A 234 3.40 21.32 -10.11
N VAL A 235 2.50 20.36 -10.30
CA VAL A 235 2.55 19.42 -11.43
C VAL A 235 1.46 19.80 -12.43
N PRO A 236 1.80 20.45 -13.55
CA PRO A 236 0.83 20.76 -14.60
C PRO A 236 0.46 19.49 -15.38
N HIS A 237 -0.84 19.31 -15.61
CA HIS A 237 -1.39 18.19 -16.37
C HIS A 237 -1.82 18.66 -17.74
N ASN A 238 -1.11 18.22 -18.78
CA ASN A 238 -1.50 18.56 -20.15
C ASN A 238 -2.68 17.68 -20.59
N PRO A 239 -3.86 18.24 -20.90
CA PRO A 239 -5.03 17.45 -21.31
C PRO A 239 -4.82 16.72 -22.65
N CYS A 240 -3.75 17.01 -23.38
CA CYS A 240 -3.39 16.34 -24.65
C CYS A 240 -2.79 14.93 -24.43
N GLN A 241 -2.20 14.63 -23.27
CA GLN A 241 -1.57 13.33 -23.02
C GLN A 241 -2.57 12.19 -22.77
N LYS A 242 -3.82 12.49 -22.36
CA LYS A 242 -4.89 11.48 -22.23
C LYS A 242 -5.30 10.83 -23.57
N ARG A 243 -4.94 11.43 -24.72
CA ARG A 243 -5.34 10.93 -26.06
C ARG A 243 -4.22 10.27 -26.87
N GLN A 244 -2.96 10.45 -26.51
CA GLN A 244 -1.83 9.89 -27.29
C GLN A 244 -1.52 8.43 -26.95
N ASP A 245 -1.89 7.95 -25.76
CA ASP A 245 -1.76 6.52 -25.41
C ASP A 245 -2.89 5.63 -25.97
N ASP A 246 -3.89 6.26 -26.62
CA ASP A 246 -4.99 5.61 -27.33
C ASP A 246 -4.91 5.79 -28.86
N GLY A 247 -3.79 6.33 -29.38
CA GLY A 247 -3.63 6.48 -30.82
C GLY A 247 -2.32 7.12 -31.24
N ALA A 248 -1.24 6.35 -31.28
CA ALA A 248 -0.09 6.60 -32.17
C ALA A 248 0.82 5.37 -32.26
N ALA A 249 0.41 4.40 -33.07
CA ALA A 249 1.35 3.49 -33.72
C ALA A 249 1.04 3.50 -35.22
N SER A 250 1.59 4.47 -35.94
CA SER A 250 1.86 4.35 -37.38
C SER A 250 2.72 5.51 -37.87
N SER A 251 3.92 5.14 -38.31
CA SER A 251 4.67 5.70 -39.44
C SER A 251 4.94 7.21 -39.48
N SER A 252 6.21 7.59 -39.23
CA SER A 252 6.84 8.69 -39.96
C SER A 252 8.03 8.16 -40.74
N SER A 253 7.75 7.71 -41.96
CA SER A 253 8.71 7.70 -43.06
C SER A 253 8.93 9.13 -43.54
N SER A 254 10.19 9.45 -43.79
CA SER A 254 10.72 10.69 -44.37
C SER A 254 10.10 11.06 -45.73
N SER A 255 9.81 12.36 -45.96
CA SER A 255 10.28 13.06 -47.16
C SER A 255 10.20 14.58 -46.99
N SER A 256 11.25 15.24 -47.48
CA SER A 256 11.47 16.67 -47.61
C SER A 256 10.70 17.32 -48.77
N SER A 257 10.25 18.56 -48.59
CA SER A 257 10.22 19.58 -49.66
C SER A 257 10.05 20.98 -49.05
N GLU A 258 10.92 21.89 -49.49
CA GLU A 258 10.91 23.33 -49.27
C GLU A 258 9.75 23.98 -50.05
N ASP A 259 9.17 25.07 -49.54
CA ASP A 259 8.66 26.21 -50.34
C ASP A 259 8.22 27.38 -49.44
N GLU A 260 8.31 28.57 -50.02
CA GLU A 260 8.45 29.91 -49.42
C GLU A 260 7.15 30.62 -48.95
N ASP A 261 7.39 31.68 -48.16
CA ASP A 261 6.60 32.85 -47.75
C ASP A 261 5.13 33.04 -48.19
N GLU A 262 4.26 33.26 -47.20
CA GLU A 262 3.21 34.29 -47.26
C GLU A 262 2.83 34.79 -45.84
N GLU A 263 3.09 36.07 -45.58
CA GLU A 263 2.59 36.81 -44.42
C GLU A 263 1.05 36.83 -44.42
N LYS A 264 0.43 36.12 -43.47
CA LYS A 264 -0.99 36.28 -43.16
C LYS A 264 -1.20 36.46 -41.66
N ALA A 265 -1.87 37.56 -41.33
CA ALA A 265 -2.14 38.06 -39.99
C ALA A 265 -2.58 36.95 -39.01
N ALA A 266 -1.89 36.91 -37.87
CA ALA A 266 -2.16 35.99 -36.77
C ALA A 266 -3.61 36.16 -36.25
N PRO A 267 -4.44 35.10 -36.25
CA PRO A 267 -5.63 35.10 -35.41
C PRO A 267 -5.17 34.96 -33.96
N THR A 268 -5.54 35.93 -33.12
CA THR A 268 -5.34 35.87 -31.67
C THR A 268 -5.81 34.50 -31.13
N PRO A 269 -4.96 33.75 -30.41
CA PRO A 269 -5.39 32.47 -29.85
C PRO A 269 -6.53 32.70 -28.85
N PRO A 270 -7.57 31.85 -28.85
CA PRO A 270 -8.63 31.94 -27.86
C PRO A 270 -8.03 31.79 -26.44
N PRO A 271 -8.67 32.36 -25.40
CA PRO A 271 -8.16 32.25 -24.04
C PRO A 271 -7.97 30.77 -23.68
N SER A 272 -6.71 30.37 -23.53
CA SER A 272 -6.33 29.00 -23.22
C SER A 272 -6.98 28.61 -21.90
N LYS A 273 -7.80 27.54 -21.90
CA LYS A 273 -8.34 26.96 -20.66
C LYS A 273 -7.19 26.74 -19.68
N PRO A 274 -7.35 27.07 -18.38
CA PRO A 274 -6.29 26.89 -17.41
C PRO A 274 -5.88 25.42 -17.35
N VAL A 275 -4.58 25.16 -17.46
CA VAL A 275 -4.03 23.81 -17.35
C VAL A 275 -4.30 23.30 -15.94
N PRO A 276 -4.91 22.12 -15.75
CA PRO A 276 -5.08 21.52 -14.43
C PRO A 276 -3.72 21.32 -13.75
N VAL A 277 -3.63 21.58 -12.44
CA VAL A 277 -2.37 21.47 -11.69
C VAL A 277 -2.62 20.70 -10.41
N THR A 278 -1.80 19.68 -10.13
CA THR A 278 -1.73 19.06 -8.80
C THR A 278 -0.77 19.84 -7.91
N LYS A 279 -1.22 20.17 -6.71
CA LYS A 279 -0.38 20.75 -5.65
C LYS A 279 0.20 19.60 -4.81
N PHE A 280 1.48 19.33 -4.99
CA PHE A 280 2.20 18.32 -4.21
C PHE A 280 2.79 18.96 -2.96
N LEU A 281 2.60 18.29 -1.82
CA LEU A 281 3.24 18.65 -0.56
C LEU A 281 3.70 17.38 0.17
N ALA A 282 5.00 17.30 0.40
CA ALA A 282 5.58 16.33 1.31
C ALA A 282 5.97 16.98 2.63
N LEU A 283 5.80 16.25 3.72
CA LEU A 283 6.07 16.72 5.08
C LEU A 283 7.14 15.88 5.79
N ASP A 284 7.69 16.45 6.85
CA ASP A 284 8.70 15.79 7.68
C ASP A 284 8.04 14.89 8.74
N LYS A 285 8.85 14.24 9.57
CA LYS A 285 8.35 13.47 10.72
C LYS A 285 8.14 14.33 11.96
N CYS A 286 7.23 13.90 12.85
CA CYS A 286 6.89 14.55 14.12
C CYS A 286 8.09 14.67 15.08
N LEU A 287 8.95 15.67 14.85
CA LEU A 287 10.11 15.99 15.68
C LEU A 287 10.21 17.51 15.90
N PRO A 288 10.84 17.94 17.01
CA PRO A 288 11.01 19.35 17.31
C PRO A 288 11.67 20.13 16.16
N ARG A 289 11.11 21.32 15.88
CA ARG A 289 11.60 22.27 14.86
C ARG A 289 11.56 21.74 13.41
N ARG A 290 10.72 20.74 13.13
CA ARG A 290 10.49 20.24 11.78
C ARG A 290 9.10 20.67 11.27
N GLY A 291 8.96 20.76 9.95
CA GLY A 291 7.67 21.01 9.31
C GLY A 291 6.94 19.70 9.08
N PHE A 292 6.47 19.06 10.15
CA PHE A 292 5.78 17.77 10.12
C PHE A 292 4.28 17.91 9.86
N LEU A 293 3.70 19.02 10.30
CA LEU A 293 2.27 19.33 10.15
C LEU A 293 2.05 20.61 9.33
N GLN A 294 1.03 20.62 8.47
CA GLN A 294 0.56 21.80 7.76
C GLN A 294 -0.96 21.82 7.64
N VAL A 295 -1.59 22.95 7.92
CA VAL A 295 -3.03 23.15 7.70
C VAL A 295 -3.27 23.72 6.31
N VAL A 296 -4.22 23.13 5.59
CA VAL A 296 -4.68 23.57 4.28
C VAL A 296 -6.19 23.78 4.30
N GLU A 297 -6.65 24.72 3.49
CA GLU A 297 -8.08 24.96 3.28
C GLU A 297 -8.51 24.36 1.95
N ILE A 298 -9.46 23.43 2.01
CA ILE A 298 -10.00 22.73 0.85
C ILE A 298 -11.52 23.01 0.76
N PRO A 299 -12.04 23.40 -0.42
CA PRO A 299 -13.47 23.56 -0.61
C PRO A 299 -14.23 22.28 -0.23
N SER A 300 -15.30 22.41 0.53
CA SER A 300 -16.11 21.29 1.03
C SER A 300 -17.55 21.73 1.22
N ASP A 301 -18.44 20.75 1.39
CA ASP A 301 -19.80 21.00 1.84
C ASP A 301 -19.81 21.53 3.29
N PRO A 302 -20.89 22.23 3.70
CA PRO A 302 -21.05 22.67 5.07
C PRO A 302 -20.96 21.52 6.08
N ILE A 303 -20.28 21.77 7.20
CA ILE A 303 -20.14 20.80 8.29
C ILE A 303 -21.15 21.16 9.37
N GLU A 304 -22.21 20.35 9.49
CA GLU A 304 -23.17 20.44 10.59
C GLU A 304 -22.72 19.50 11.72
N GLY A 305 -21.96 20.03 12.68
CA GLY A 305 -21.45 19.26 13.81
C GLY A 305 -20.10 18.60 13.52
N ASN A 306 -20.06 17.26 13.47
CA ASN A 306 -18.85 16.49 13.18
C ASN A 306 -18.75 16.15 11.69
N PRO A 307 -17.53 16.06 11.12
CA PRO A 307 -17.35 15.60 9.74
C PRO A 307 -17.94 14.20 9.56
N ARG A 308 -18.62 13.99 8.43
CA ARG A 308 -19.25 12.72 8.06
C ARG A 308 -18.36 11.96 7.09
N LEU A 309 -17.91 10.78 7.50
CA LEU A 309 -17.14 9.86 6.66
C LEU A 309 -18.09 8.92 5.90
N GLN A 310 -17.93 8.87 4.58
CA GLN A 310 -18.73 8.04 3.69
C GLN A 310 -17.85 7.21 2.76
N TYR A 311 -18.28 6.00 2.46
CA TYR A 311 -17.72 5.20 1.39
C TYR A 311 -17.92 5.88 0.03
N ASP A 312 -16.98 5.67 -0.87
CA ASP A 312 -17.07 6.13 -2.24
C ASP A 312 -17.72 5.05 -3.13
N PRO A 313 -18.84 5.34 -3.82
CA PRO A 313 -19.57 4.33 -4.59
C PRO A 313 -18.78 3.81 -5.80
N GLU A 314 -17.97 4.67 -6.43
CA GLU A 314 -17.09 4.27 -7.54
C GLU A 314 -16.02 3.30 -7.05
N TRP A 315 -15.41 3.58 -5.89
CA TRP A 315 -14.44 2.66 -5.29
C TRP A 315 -15.05 1.32 -4.89
N LEU A 316 -16.24 1.32 -4.29
CA LEU A 316 -16.94 0.06 -3.96
C LEU A 316 -17.25 -0.77 -5.22
N ALA A 317 -17.65 -0.14 -6.32
CA ALA A 317 -17.88 -0.82 -7.60
C ALA A 317 -16.58 -1.37 -8.21
N ILE A 318 -15.47 -0.63 -8.11
CA ILE A 318 -14.15 -1.12 -8.54
C ILE A 318 -13.74 -2.34 -7.71
N LEU A 319 -13.89 -2.29 -6.37
CA LEU A 319 -13.58 -3.41 -5.50
C LEU A 319 -14.40 -4.65 -5.86
N HIS A 320 -15.71 -4.48 -6.07
CA HIS A 320 -16.60 -5.58 -6.41
C HIS A 320 -16.26 -6.21 -7.78
N SER A 321 -16.11 -5.38 -8.82
CA SER A 321 -15.84 -5.85 -10.18
C SER A 321 -14.44 -6.47 -10.34
N THR A 322 -13.46 -6.06 -9.52
CA THR A 322 -12.09 -6.57 -9.54
C THR A 322 -11.79 -7.61 -8.48
N ASN A 323 -12.79 -8.13 -7.76
CA ASN A 323 -12.59 -9.11 -6.70
C ASN A 323 -11.85 -10.39 -7.19
N HIS A 324 -12.23 -10.88 -8.36
CA HIS A 324 -11.62 -12.06 -8.99
C HIS A 324 -10.14 -11.89 -9.38
N LEU A 325 -9.59 -10.68 -9.32
CA LEU A 325 -8.18 -10.38 -9.60
C LEU A 325 -7.27 -10.47 -8.37
N ILE A 326 -7.84 -10.75 -7.19
CA ILE A 326 -7.06 -10.93 -5.96
C ILE A 326 -6.18 -12.17 -6.09
N SER A 327 -4.89 -12.00 -5.74
CA SER A 327 -3.93 -13.10 -5.65
C SER A 327 -3.27 -13.07 -4.27
N VAL A 328 -3.11 -14.25 -3.69
CA VAL A 328 -2.43 -14.48 -2.40
C VAL A 328 -1.22 -15.41 -2.55
N LYS A 329 -0.67 -15.50 -3.77
CA LYS A 329 0.50 -16.33 -4.10
C LYS A 329 1.76 -15.49 -4.15
N GLU A 330 2.89 -16.11 -3.83
CA GLU A 330 4.22 -15.52 -3.96
C GLU A 330 4.67 -15.32 -5.40
N ASN A 331 4.12 -16.11 -6.34
CA ASN A 331 4.51 -16.04 -7.74
C ASN A 331 4.01 -14.76 -8.39
N TYR A 332 4.78 -14.28 -9.38
CA TYR A 332 4.34 -13.18 -10.22
C TYR A 332 3.07 -13.55 -10.97
N TYR A 333 2.10 -12.65 -10.93
CA TYR A 333 0.90 -12.70 -11.75
C TYR A 333 0.78 -11.39 -12.51
N TYR A 334 -0.04 -11.39 -13.57
CA TYR A 334 -0.24 -10.20 -14.40
C TYR A 334 -1.73 -9.89 -14.44
N LEU A 335 -2.06 -8.60 -14.36
CA LEU A 335 -3.42 -8.14 -14.45
C LEU A 335 -3.86 -7.96 -15.91
N PRO A 336 -5.18 -7.97 -16.20
CA PRO A 336 -5.68 -7.76 -17.56
C PRO A 336 -5.17 -6.45 -18.17
N GLY A 337 -4.75 -6.50 -19.44
CA GLY A 337 -4.17 -5.37 -20.15
C GLY A 337 -4.72 -5.22 -21.58
N LYS A 338 -4.46 -4.07 -22.22
CA LYS A 338 -4.98 -3.72 -23.56
C LYS A 338 -4.61 -4.71 -24.68
N LYS A 339 -3.54 -5.50 -24.52
CA LYS A 339 -3.08 -6.50 -25.50
C LYS A 339 -2.52 -7.74 -24.80
N ALA A 340 -3.35 -8.75 -24.59
CA ALA A 340 -2.94 -10.09 -24.17
C ALA A 340 -3.26 -11.11 -25.29
N GLY A 341 -2.61 -10.95 -26.45
CA GLY A 341 -2.80 -11.85 -27.59
C GLY A 341 -4.22 -11.80 -28.19
N ALA A 342 -4.78 -12.97 -28.53
CA ALA A 342 -6.09 -13.12 -29.19
C ALA A 342 -7.29 -13.09 -28.23
N ILE A 343 -7.07 -13.01 -26.92
CA ILE A 343 -8.12 -13.03 -25.90
C ILE A 343 -8.41 -11.59 -25.49
N THR A 344 -9.67 -11.18 -25.65
CA THR A 344 -10.17 -9.86 -25.24
C THR A 344 -10.79 -9.96 -23.84
N GLU A 345 -9.95 -10.03 -22.82
CA GLU A 345 -10.43 -9.94 -21.43
C GLU A 345 -10.75 -8.47 -21.05
N ARG A 346 -11.71 -8.26 -20.15
CA ARG A 346 -12.04 -6.93 -19.63
C ARG A 346 -10.82 -6.38 -18.89
N PHE A 347 -10.26 -5.27 -19.37
CA PHE A 347 -9.14 -4.57 -18.74
C PHE A 347 -9.52 -3.20 -18.17
N ASN A 348 -10.65 -2.64 -18.60
CA ASN A 348 -11.20 -1.41 -18.06
C ASN A 348 -12.36 -1.74 -17.10
N PHE A 349 -12.16 -1.38 -15.84
CA PHE A 349 -13.10 -1.56 -14.74
C PHE A 349 -13.58 -0.22 -14.18
N THR A 350 -13.48 0.84 -14.98
CA THR A 350 -14.20 2.08 -14.70
C THR A 350 -15.69 1.73 -14.57
N PRO A 351 -16.33 1.99 -13.42
CA PRO A 351 -17.70 1.54 -13.18
C PRO A 351 -18.70 2.12 -14.17
N THR A 352 -19.62 1.29 -14.65
CA THR A 352 -20.81 1.76 -15.37
C THR A 352 -21.86 2.29 -14.40
N GLU A 353 -22.85 3.04 -14.90
CA GLU A 353 -23.98 3.52 -14.09
C GLU A 353 -24.74 2.35 -13.43
N GLU A 354 -24.91 1.23 -14.15
CA GLU A 354 -25.53 0.02 -13.62
C GLU A 354 -24.72 -0.62 -12.48
N GLU A 355 -23.38 -0.67 -12.60
CA GLU A 355 -22.49 -1.19 -11.55
C GLU A 355 -22.52 -0.30 -10.29
N LEU A 356 -22.60 1.02 -10.47
CA LEU A 356 -22.74 1.99 -9.37
C LEU A 356 -24.09 1.84 -8.66
N GLU A 357 -25.19 1.69 -9.40
CA GLU A 357 -26.53 1.50 -8.83
C GLU A 357 -26.64 0.17 -8.07
N ALA A 358 -26.08 -0.91 -8.62
CA ALA A 358 -26.07 -2.22 -7.98
C ALA A 358 -25.36 -2.20 -6.61
N VAL A 359 -24.22 -1.51 -6.52
CA VAL A 359 -23.48 -1.37 -5.27
C VAL A 359 -24.17 -0.42 -4.29
N THR A 360 -24.73 0.68 -4.78
CA THR A 360 -25.50 1.61 -3.95
C THR A 360 -26.75 0.93 -3.38
N THR A 361 -27.36 0.00 -4.10
CA THR A 361 -28.49 -0.81 -3.61
C THR A 361 -28.08 -1.77 -2.50
N LYS A 362 -26.88 -2.37 -2.59
CA LYS A 362 -26.32 -3.22 -1.52
C LYS A 362 -26.04 -2.41 -0.25
N PHE A 363 -25.54 -1.19 -0.39
CA PHE A 363 -25.25 -0.27 0.70
C PHE A 363 -26.38 0.76 0.85
N GLN A 364 -27.45 0.39 1.58
CA GLN A 364 -28.60 1.27 1.86
C GLN A 364 -28.20 2.70 2.28
N ASN A 365 -27.08 2.83 2.99
CA ASN A 365 -26.42 4.08 3.33
C ASN A 365 -24.91 3.93 3.09
N LEU A 366 -24.29 4.93 2.47
CA LEU A 366 -22.84 5.00 2.25
C LEU A 366 -22.06 5.53 3.45
N GLN A 367 -22.73 5.93 4.54
CA GLN A 367 -22.04 6.32 5.77
C GLN A 367 -21.21 5.15 6.31
N VAL A 368 -19.94 5.42 6.63
CA VAL A 368 -19.09 4.42 7.27
C VAL A 368 -19.63 4.17 8.69
N PRO A 369 -19.97 2.92 9.06
CA PRO A 369 -20.52 2.61 10.37
C PRO A 369 -19.46 2.84 11.46
N GLU A 370 -19.83 3.43 12.59
CA GLU A 370 -18.96 3.60 13.76
C GLU A 370 -18.91 2.31 14.60
N ASN A 371 -18.37 1.24 14.02
CA ASN A 371 -18.36 -0.12 14.57
C ASN A 371 -16.98 -0.56 15.07
N PHE A 372 -16.18 0.38 15.59
CA PHE A 372 -14.91 0.05 16.22
C PHE A 372 -15.13 -0.91 17.41
N GLU A 373 -14.34 -1.98 17.44
CA GLU A 373 -14.26 -2.86 18.59
C GLU A 373 -12.82 -3.34 18.81
N ARG A 374 -12.50 -3.64 20.08
CA ARG A 374 -11.19 -4.17 20.46
C ARG A 374 -11.14 -5.66 20.18
N THR A 375 -10.33 -6.04 19.18
CA THR A 375 -10.09 -7.41 18.77
C THR A 375 -9.03 -8.15 19.60
N VAL A 376 -8.15 -7.45 20.33
CA VAL A 376 -7.10 -8.01 21.19
C VAL A 376 -6.92 -7.17 22.47
N PRO A 377 -6.27 -7.70 23.53
CA PRO A 377 -5.90 -6.91 24.70
C PRO A 377 -4.95 -5.76 24.33
N ALA A 378 -5.15 -4.60 24.95
CA ALA A 378 -4.27 -3.44 24.82
C ALA A 378 -3.00 -3.61 25.68
N TYR A 379 -1.95 -2.87 25.34
CA TYR A 379 -0.76 -2.71 26.19
C TYR A 379 -1.15 -2.17 27.58
N ASP A 380 -0.60 -2.77 28.63
CA ASP A 380 -0.75 -2.31 30.00
C ASP A 380 0.59 -1.72 30.51
N PRO A 381 0.71 -0.40 30.70
CA PRO A 381 1.95 0.21 31.17
C PRO A 381 2.31 -0.17 32.61
N GLU A 382 1.35 -0.55 33.47
CA GLU A 382 1.63 -0.92 34.85
C GLU A 382 2.29 -2.31 34.91
N GLU A 383 1.73 -3.26 34.18
CA GLU A 383 2.24 -4.65 34.15
C GLU A 383 3.44 -4.81 33.21
N GLN A 384 3.50 -4.04 32.13
CA GLN A 384 4.42 -4.28 31.01
C GLN A 384 5.42 -3.15 30.79
N SER A 385 5.68 -2.31 31.80
CA SER A 385 6.66 -1.20 31.72
C SER A 385 8.08 -1.67 31.34
N ASN A 386 8.48 -2.89 31.73
CA ASN A 386 9.80 -3.47 31.45
C ASN A 386 9.84 -4.29 30.15
N TYR A 387 8.93 -4.05 29.20
CA TYR A 387 8.77 -4.84 27.97
C TYR A 387 10.04 -4.97 27.12
N LYS A 388 10.97 -4.01 27.20
CA LYS A 388 12.26 -4.07 26.47
C LYS A 388 13.14 -5.25 26.89
N ASN A 389 12.90 -5.83 28.07
CA ASN A 389 13.58 -7.00 28.59
C ASN A 389 12.70 -8.26 28.59
N MET A 390 11.46 -8.18 28.10
CA MET A 390 10.54 -9.31 28.04
C MET A 390 10.73 -10.08 26.74
N ALA A 391 10.62 -11.41 26.80
CA ALA A 391 10.54 -12.25 25.61
C ALA A 391 9.08 -12.27 25.13
N VAL A 392 8.77 -11.49 24.09
CA VAL A 392 7.44 -11.41 23.49
C VAL A 392 7.49 -12.00 22.07
N GLY A 393 6.51 -12.84 21.74
CA GLY A 393 6.36 -13.43 20.41
C GLY A 393 5.57 -12.53 19.46
N GLN A 394 5.49 -12.95 18.19
CA GLN A 394 4.55 -12.36 17.23
C GLN A 394 3.13 -12.90 17.45
N PRO A 395 2.11 -12.11 17.09
CA PRO A 395 0.72 -12.53 17.22
C PRO A 395 0.38 -13.63 16.22
N LYS A 396 -0.75 -14.29 16.44
CA LYS A 396 -1.38 -15.13 15.42
C LYS A 396 -2.19 -14.27 14.46
N ALA A 397 -2.34 -14.73 13.22
CA ALA A 397 -3.25 -14.10 12.26
C ALA A 397 -4.68 -14.10 12.80
N GLN A 398 -5.37 -12.97 12.68
CA GLN A 398 -6.73 -12.75 13.16
C GLN A 398 -7.52 -11.95 12.11
N LEU A 399 -8.80 -12.29 11.95
CA LEU A 399 -9.72 -11.54 11.09
C LEU A 399 -10.44 -10.46 11.89
N ASN A 400 -10.65 -9.30 11.28
CA ASN A 400 -11.41 -8.21 11.90
C ASN A 400 -12.91 -8.31 11.58
N PRO A 401 -13.80 -8.20 12.57
CA PRO A 401 -15.25 -8.22 12.30
C PRO A 401 -15.74 -7.06 11.43
N GLN A 402 -15.04 -5.91 11.43
CA GLN A 402 -15.33 -4.82 10.49
C GLN A 402 -15.11 -5.25 9.04
N SER A 403 -13.95 -5.87 8.75
CA SER A 403 -13.61 -6.39 7.41
C SER A 403 -14.56 -7.50 6.98
N ASN A 404 -14.87 -8.43 7.88
CA ASN A 404 -15.82 -9.51 7.59
C ASN A 404 -17.19 -8.97 7.21
N THR A 405 -17.70 -7.99 7.96
CA THR A 405 -18.99 -7.35 7.68
C THR A 405 -18.96 -6.59 6.35
N PHE A 406 -17.88 -5.87 6.08
CA PHE A 406 -17.70 -5.13 4.83
C PHE A 406 -17.63 -6.06 3.61
N CYS A 407 -16.81 -7.12 3.69
CA CYS A 407 -16.67 -8.15 2.66
C CYS A 407 -18.00 -8.86 2.39
N ALA A 408 -18.74 -9.22 3.43
CA ALA A 408 -20.06 -9.84 3.30
C ALA A 408 -21.08 -8.89 2.65
N ALA A 409 -21.10 -7.62 3.03
CA ALA A 409 -22.02 -6.62 2.48
C ALA A 409 -21.78 -6.34 0.99
N LEU A 410 -20.52 -6.20 0.59
CA LEU A 410 -20.16 -5.94 -0.82
C LEU A 410 -20.17 -7.22 -1.68
N GLY A 411 -19.92 -8.37 -1.07
CA GLY A 411 -19.74 -9.66 -1.74
C GLY A 411 -18.35 -9.77 -2.36
N ILE A 412 -17.31 -9.51 -1.57
CA ILE A 412 -15.90 -9.61 -1.96
C ILE A 412 -15.11 -10.44 -0.94
N ASP A 413 -13.93 -10.90 -1.32
CA ASP A 413 -13.08 -11.73 -0.47
C ASP A 413 -12.14 -10.91 0.39
N ASP A 414 -11.83 -11.41 1.59
CA ASP A 414 -10.77 -10.89 2.46
C ASP A 414 -9.42 -11.51 2.06
N PRO A 415 -8.41 -10.71 1.62
CA PRO A 415 -7.09 -11.21 1.24
C PRO A 415 -6.37 -11.98 2.36
N LEU A 416 -6.51 -11.58 3.62
CA LEU A 416 -5.90 -12.29 4.74
C LEU A 416 -6.56 -13.66 4.92
N CYS A 417 -7.89 -13.72 4.85
CA CYS A 417 -8.65 -14.98 4.89
C CYS A 417 -8.21 -15.92 3.76
N LEU A 418 -8.09 -15.40 2.53
CA LEU A 418 -7.62 -16.18 1.38
C LEU A 418 -6.19 -16.69 1.57
N ALA A 419 -5.27 -15.85 2.07
CA ALA A 419 -3.88 -16.23 2.30
C ALA A 419 -3.76 -17.34 3.35
N MET A 420 -4.55 -17.28 4.43
CA MET A 420 -4.61 -18.32 5.45
C MET A 420 -5.13 -19.65 4.88
N LEU A 421 -6.23 -19.62 4.13
CA LEU A 421 -6.82 -20.80 3.50
C LEU A 421 -5.90 -21.44 2.46
N ALA A 422 -5.22 -20.62 1.65
CA ALA A 422 -4.26 -21.09 0.65
C ALA A 422 -3.07 -21.84 1.26
N ASN A 423 -2.73 -21.54 2.53
CA ASN A 423 -1.67 -22.18 3.29
C ASN A 423 -2.17 -23.33 4.19
N GLY A 424 -3.41 -23.77 4.02
CA GLY A 424 -3.97 -24.90 4.77
C GLY A 424 -4.16 -24.64 6.26
N LYS A 425 -4.24 -23.37 6.67
CA LYS A 425 -4.54 -23.00 8.06
C LYS A 425 -6.05 -22.99 8.27
N ASP A 426 -6.50 -23.51 9.42
CA ASP A 426 -7.88 -23.35 9.86
C ASP A 426 -8.17 -21.87 10.12
N LEU A 427 -9.38 -21.43 9.76
CA LEU A 427 -9.82 -20.08 10.05
C LEU A 427 -9.94 -19.90 11.57
N PRO A 428 -9.45 -18.79 12.13
CA PRO A 428 -9.61 -18.51 13.55
C PRO A 428 -11.10 -18.41 13.83
N VAL A 429 -11.61 -19.30 14.69
CA VAL A 429 -12.99 -19.22 15.16
C VAL A 429 -13.16 -17.88 15.84
N ALA A 430 -14.03 -17.02 15.31
CA ALA A 430 -14.39 -15.78 15.96
C ALA A 430 -15.04 -16.13 17.31
N GLU A 431 -14.30 -16.00 18.41
CA GLU A 431 -14.78 -16.32 19.77
C GLU A 431 -16.05 -15.51 20.14
N ALA A 432 -16.30 -14.38 19.45
CA ALA A 432 -17.50 -13.56 19.63
C ALA A 432 -18.80 -14.25 19.18
N THR A 433 -18.77 -15.14 18.17
CA THR A 433 -19.99 -15.74 17.60
C THR A 433 -20.54 -16.87 18.50
N VAL A 434 -19.69 -17.55 19.26
CA VAL A 434 -20.09 -18.69 20.12
C VAL A 434 -20.89 -18.21 21.34
N GLN A 435 -20.62 -17.01 21.87
CA GLN A 435 -21.35 -16.47 23.03
C GLN A 435 -22.75 -15.96 22.68
N GLN A 436 -23.00 -15.52 21.43
CA GLN A 436 -24.33 -15.12 20.98
C GLN A 436 -25.19 -16.33 20.60
N LEU A 437 -24.59 -17.36 19.97
CA LEU A 437 -25.30 -18.59 19.65
C LEU A 437 -25.68 -19.37 20.92
N SER A 438 -24.76 -19.52 21.88
CA SER A 438 -25.05 -20.24 23.14
C SER A 438 -26.17 -19.60 23.97
N LYS A 439 -26.29 -18.27 24.01
CA LYS A 439 -27.39 -17.58 24.70
C LYS A 439 -28.75 -17.74 24.02
N SER A 440 -28.78 -17.95 22.71
CA SER A 440 -30.05 -18.17 21.99
C SER A 440 -30.59 -19.59 22.13
N TYR A 441 -29.71 -20.57 22.41
CA TYR A 441 -30.06 -21.99 22.53
C TYR A 441 -30.62 -22.38 23.91
N GLU A 442 -30.46 -21.56 24.94
CA GLU A 442 -30.96 -21.88 26.29
C GLU A 442 -32.41 -21.44 26.56
N GLU A 443 -33.01 -20.56 25.73
CA GLU A 443 -34.32 -19.95 26.07
C GLU A 443 -35.56 -20.50 25.34
N LYS A 444 -35.46 -21.48 24.43
CA LYS A 444 -36.66 -22.05 23.79
C LYS A 444 -36.55 -23.56 23.51
N MET A 445 -37.25 -24.36 24.34
CA MET A 445 -37.80 -25.65 23.92
C MET A 445 -39.33 -25.60 24.06
N PRO A 446 -40.06 -25.89 22.97
CA PRO A 446 -40.81 -27.15 22.95
C PRO A 446 -40.53 -27.98 21.69
N GLN A 447 -40.74 -29.29 21.84
CA GLN A 447 -40.54 -30.34 20.85
C GLN A 447 -41.59 -30.28 19.74
N GLU A 448 -41.17 -30.26 18.48
CA GLU A 448 -41.87 -30.83 17.33
C GLU A 448 -40.87 -31.02 16.18
N GLU A 449 -40.84 -32.21 15.60
CA GLU A 449 -39.97 -32.60 14.48
C GLU A 449 -40.48 -31.98 13.18
N GLU A 450 -39.71 -31.08 12.56
CA GLU A 450 -39.83 -30.76 11.13
C GLU A 450 -38.46 -30.33 10.56
N ASP A 451 -38.27 -30.70 9.30
CA ASP A 451 -37.05 -30.73 8.47
C ASP A 451 -36.18 -29.46 8.52
N LEU A 452 -34.93 -29.59 9.01
CA LEU A 452 -33.96 -28.49 9.10
C LEU A 452 -33.12 -28.42 7.82
N GLY A 453 -33.39 -27.38 7.02
CA GLY A 453 -32.55 -26.97 5.89
C GLY A 453 -31.13 -26.59 6.31
N GLU A 454 -30.18 -26.91 5.43
CA GLU A 454 -28.74 -26.73 5.58
C GLU A 454 -28.32 -25.27 5.91
N PRO A 455 -27.33 -25.05 6.80
CA PRO A 455 -26.71 -23.74 6.96
C PRO A 455 -25.82 -23.41 5.75
N LEU A 456 -26.00 -22.21 5.18
CA LEU A 456 -25.26 -21.68 4.03
C LEU A 456 -23.75 -21.58 4.32
N ILE A 457 -23.00 -22.57 3.84
CA ILE A 457 -21.53 -22.58 3.76
C ILE A 457 -21.11 -21.97 2.42
N THR A 458 -20.13 -21.07 2.43
CA THR A 458 -19.42 -20.56 1.24
C THR A 458 -19.05 -21.71 0.28
N PRO A 459 -19.23 -21.57 -1.04
CA PRO A 459 -19.18 -22.71 -1.96
C PRO A 459 -17.75 -23.28 -2.06
N THR A 460 -17.53 -24.41 -1.40
CA THR A 460 -16.33 -25.23 -1.54
C THR A 460 -16.27 -25.89 -2.92
N LYS A 461 -15.11 -25.73 -3.58
CA LYS A 461 -14.55 -26.59 -4.65
C LYS A 461 -15.40 -26.71 -5.94
N ARG A 462 -15.13 -25.83 -6.92
CA ARG A 462 -15.29 -26.22 -8.33
C ARG A 462 -14.18 -27.19 -8.70
N LYS A 463 -14.50 -28.49 -8.76
CA LYS A 463 -13.68 -29.50 -9.45
C LYS A 463 -13.68 -29.17 -10.96
N LEU A 464 -12.54 -28.77 -11.51
CA LEU A 464 -12.32 -28.77 -12.95
C LEU A 464 -12.15 -30.23 -13.41
N ASN A 465 -13.26 -30.89 -13.72
CA ASN A 465 -13.24 -32.13 -14.51
C ASN A 465 -13.07 -31.76 -15.99
N LEU A 466 -11.83 -31.55 -16.43
CA LEU A 466 -11.51 -31.67 -17.86
C LEU A 466 -11.01 -33.11 -18.09
N SER A 467 -11.87 -33.97 -18.62
CA SER A 467 -11.45 -35.25 -19.18
C SER A 467 -10.77 -34.99 -20.52
N LEU A 468 -9.43 -35.03 -20.54
CA LEU A 468 -8.67 -35.05 -21.78
C LEU A 468 -8.71 -36.46 -22.39
N PRO A 469 -9.00 -36.62 -23.69
CA PRO A 469 -8.89 -37.91 -24.35
C PRO A 469 -7.42 -38.35 -24.45
N ALA A 470 -7.17 -39.65 -24.35
CA ALA A 470 -5.84 -40.25 -24.39
C ALA A 470 -5.14 -40.00 -25.74
N PRO A 471 -3.80 -39.81 -25.75
CA PRO A 471 -3.06 -39.51 -26.98
C PRO A 471 -3.06 -40.73 -27.92
N THR A 472 -3.57 -40.53 -29.13
CA THR A 472 -3.46 -41.49 -30.23
C THR A 472 -2.04 -41.46 -30.80
N SER A 473 -1.32 -42.57 -30.62
CA SER A 473 -0.14 -42.93 -31.40
C SER A 473 -0.48 -43.02 -32.89
N ARG A 474 0.37 -42.49 -33.78
CA ARG A 474 0.82 -43.18 -35.00
C ARG A 474 1.89 -42.40 -35.80
N GLU A 475 2.88 -43.20 -36.22
CA GLU A 475 3.57 -43.20 -37.52
C GLU A 475 4.71 -42.19 -37.77
N ALA A 476 5.91 -42.65 -37.40
CA ALA A 476 7.06 -42.94 -38.28
C ALA A 476 7.25 -42.09 -39.56
N ILE A 477 8.36 -41.33 -39.58
CA ILE A 477 9.14 -41.08 -40.81
C ILE A 477 10.62 -41.32 -40.48
N ASP A 478 11.23 -42.16 -41.31
CA ASP A 478 12.58 -42.75 -41.23
C ASP A 478 13.71 -41.85 -41.80
N LEU A 479 14.87 -41.89 -41.09
CA LEU A 479 16.29 -42.06 -41.52
C LEU A 479 17.01 -41.03 -42.42
N PRO A 480 18.38 -41.05 -42.53
CA PRO A 480 19.42 -41.94 -41.91
C PRO A 480 20.55 -41.17 -41.15
N ASP A 481 21.17 -41.70 -40.09
CA ASP A 481 22.26 -42.73 -39.96
C ASP A 481 23.68 -42.11 -39.99
N GLU A 482 24.40 -42.17 -38.86
CA GLU A 482 25.83 -42.49 -38.83
C GLU A 482 26.21 -43.14 -37.49
N THR A 483 26.89 -44.28 -37.64
CA THR A 483 27.28 -45.30 -36.67
C THR A 483 28.60 -45.03 -35.97
N ALA A 484 28.75 -45.55 -34.74
CA ALA A 484 29.85 -46.43 -34.27
C ALA A 484 30.39 -46.10 -32.85
N ALA A 485 29.80 -46.79 -31.87
CA ALA A 485 30.41 -47.81 -30.99
C ALA A 485 31.67 -47.54 -30.11
N GLU A 486 31.54 -48.08 -28.89
CA GLU A 486 32.56 -48.63 -27.96
C GLU A 486 33.34 -47.61 -27.11
N ASP A 487 33.61 -47.80 -25.80
CA ASP A 487 33.59 -48.99 -24.94
C ASP A 487 33.49 -48.59 -23.45
N GLU A 488 33.12 -49.54 -22.62
CA GLU A 488 33.01 -49.51 -21.15
C GLU A 488 34.38 -49.58 -20.44
N GLY A 489 34.40 -49.27 -19.14
CA GLY A 489 35.15 -50.11 -18.19
C GLY A 489 36.34 -49.53 -17.43
N GLU A 490 36.09 -49.29 -16.14
CA GLU A 490 36.89 -49.73 -14.97
C GLU A 490 38.14 -48.97 -14.47
N GLU A 491 37.96 -48.46 -13.24
CA GLU A 491 38.69 -48.73 -11.98
C GLU A 491 40.10 -48.12 -11.69
N GLU A 492 40.08 -47.33 -10.58
CA GLU A 492 40.96 -47.31 -9.39
C GLU A 492 42.48 -47.55 -9.51
N GLU A 493 43.31 -46.60 -9.06
CA GLU A 493 43.83 -46.48 -7.68
C GLU A 493 44.96 -45.42 -7.60
N ALA A 494 44.91 -44.67 -6.48
CA ALA A 494 45.98 -44.18 -5.60
C ALA A 494 47.36 -43.71 -6.18
N GLU A 495 47.81 -42.52 -5.79
CA GLU A 495 48.59 -42.30 -4.57
C GLU A 495 48.99 -40.82 -4.39
N VAL A 496 49.16 -40.50 -3.11
CA VAL A 496 49.43 -39.22 -2.47
C VAL A 496 50.95 -38.99 -2.42
N GLU A 497 51.43 -37.74 -2.37
CA GLU A 497 52.38 -37.28 -1.33
C GLU A 497 52.93 -35.86 -1.58
N THR A 498 52.65 -34.97 -0.60
CA THR A 498 53.59 -34.03 0.06
C THR A 498 54.20 -32.88 -0.76
N GLU A 499 54.53 -31.70 -0.26
CA GLU A 499 54.65 -31.10 1.07
C GLU A 499 54.70 -29.57 0.86
N ALA A 500 54.13 -28.77 1.76
CA ALA A 500 54.48 -27.35 1.90
C ALA A 500 55.63 -27.22 2.92
N PRO A 501 56.49 -26.17 2.90
CA PRO A 501 56.17 -25.01 3.75
C PRO A 501 56.81 -23.62 3.41
N LYS A 502 56.13 -22.58 3.92
CA LYS A 502 56.61 -21.33 4.61
C LYS A 502 57.09 -20.07 3.85
N GLU A 503 56.30 -19.01 4.12
CA GLU A 503 56.62 -17.65 4.62
C GLU A 503 57.87 -16.88 4.12
N GLU A 504 57.65 -15.67 3.58
CA GLU A 504 58.27 -14.40 4.04
C GLU A 504 57.69 -13.16 3.28
N GLU A 505 57.37 -12.11 4.03
CA GLU A 505 57.17 -10.70 3.60
C GLU A 505 58.22 -9.84 4.38
N PRO A 506 58.45 -8.53 4.12
CA PRO A 506 57.95 -7.62 3.07
C PRO A 506 59.02 -6.65 2.48
N ALA A 507 58.65 -5.81 1.49
CA ALA A 507 59.33 -4.53 1.23
C ALA A 507 58.35 -3.44 0.74
N ALA A 508 58.52 -2.24 1.30
CA ALA A 508 57.62 -1.09 1.25
C ALA A 508 57.85 -0.15 0.05
N VAL A 509 56.78 0.49 -0.46
CA VAL A 509 56.85 1.84 -1.05
C VAL A 509 55.57 2.63 -0.71
N THR A 510 55.81 3.87 -0.29
CA THR A 510 54.90 4.90 0.23
C THR A 510 54.13 5.68 -0.84
N ALA A 511 52.84 5.97 -0.60
CA ALA A 511 52.18 7.18 -1.08
C ALA A 511 51.03 7.59 -0.15
N SER A 512 51.07 8.84 0.31
CA SER A 512 50.22 9.46 1.33
C SER A 512 48.83 9.88 0.80
N THR A 513 47.77 9.59 1.57
CA THR A 513 46.45 10.27 1.46
C THR A 513 45.95 10.66 2.86
N PRO A 514 45.34 11.85 3.04
CA PRO A 514 45.02 12.38 4.36
C PRO A 514 43.71 11.78 4.92
N SER A 515 43.71 11.60 6.24
CA SER A 515 42.63 11.00 7.03
C SER A 515 41.32 11.79 6.96
N LEU A 516 40.29 11.22 6.33
CA LEU A 516 38.91 11.63 6.54
C LEU A 516 38.30 10.74 7.64
N LYS A 517 38.04 11.35 8.80
CA LYS A 517 37.29 10.75 9.90
C LYS A 517 35.95 10.23 9.38
N LYS A 518 35.74 8.91 9.41
CA LYS A 518 34.44 8.26 9.12
C LYS A 518 33.42 8.67 10.20
N LEU A 519 32.66 9.74 9.93
CA LEU A 519 31.41 10.03 10.63
C LEU A 519 30.38 8.96 10.23
N LYS A 520 30.18 7.95 11.08
CA LYS A 520 29.07 6.99 10.98
C LYS A 520 27.74 7.76 10.95
N ARG A 521 26.96 7.60 9.87
CA ARG A 521 25.70 8.31 9.61
C ARG A 521 24.49 7.51 10.09
N ARG A 522 23.60 8.17 10.86
CA ARG A 522 22.36 7.60 11.43
C ARG A 522 21.20 7.38 10.44
N ASN A 523 21.31 7.85 9.19
CA ASN A 523 20.17 7.88 8.25
C ASN A 523 20.40 7.11 6.94
N GLN A 524 21.50 6.36 6.81
CA GLN A 524 21.82 5.63 5.58
C GLN A 524 21.07 4.29 5.51
N ASN A 525 20.80 3.67 6.66
CA ASN A 525 20.06 2.40 6.79
C ASN A 525 18.56 2.49 6.43
N ILE A 526 18.03 3.68 6.11
CA ILE A 526 16.64 3.82 5.65
C ILE A 526 16.53 3.51 4.14
N TYR A 527 17.64 3.65 3.39
CA TYR A 527 17.65 3.45 1.93
C TYR A 527 18.57 2.32 1.46
N GLN A 528 19.49 1.85 2.31
CA GLN A 528 20.33 0.70 2.00
C GLN A 528 19.80 -0.51 2.76
N ALA A 529 19.07 -1.38 2.05
CA ALA A 529 19.05 -2.79 2.37
C ALA A 529 20.44 -3.30 1.97
N ASP A 530 21.29 -3.62 2.95
CA ASP A 530 22.56 -4.24 2.67
C ASP A 530 22.28 -5.61 2.04
N GLU A 531 22.62 -5.73 0.75
CA GLU A 531 22.85 -7.00 0.07
C GLU A 531 24.12 -7.59 0.67
N GLU A 532 24.01 -8.71 1.40
CA GLU A 532 25.13 -9.62 1.65
C GLU A 532 24.54 -11.00 2.02
N GLU A 533 24.65 -11.91 1.03
CA GLU A 533 24.52 -13.38 0.98
C GLU A 533 23.27 -14.09 1.53
#